data_AF-A0A8I2IQY0-F1
#
_entry.id   AF-A0A8I2IQY0-F1
#
_cell.length_a   1.000
_cell.length_b   1.000
_cell.length_c   1.000
_cell.angle_alpha   90.00
_cell.angle_beta   90.00
_cell.angle_gamma   90.00
#
_symmetry.space_group_name_H-M   'P 1'
#
loop_
_entity.id
_entity.type
_entity.pdbx_description
1 polymer ?
#
loop_
_entity_poly.entity_id
_entity_poly.type
_entity_poly.pdbx_seq_one_letter_code
_entity_poly.pdbx_strand_id
1 'polypeptide(L)' 'SGMGTETDEEKSEEQRYYRAEIHLKEGGQDYDVMGWAKEQIIHDILDQYEKHIHFLHLLGK' A
#
# COMPACT_ATOMS: atom_id res chain seq x y z
N SER A 1 14.11 -13.55 39.75
CA SER A 1 13.95 -13.03 38.38
C SER A 1 13.56 -14.18 37.48
N GLY A 2 12.27 -14.30 37.16
CA GLY A 2 11.79 -15.28 36.19
C GLY A 2 12.09 -14.78 34.79
N MET A 3 12.96 -15.48 34.07
CA MET A 3 13.25 -15.22 32.67
C MET A 3 12.12 -15.88 31.88
N GLY A 4 11.17 -15.09 31.40
CA GLY A 4 10.13 -15.57 30.49
C GLY A 4 10.80 -16.07 29.21
N THR A 5 10.62 -17.34 28.89
CA THR A 5 11.05 -17.90 27.61
C THR A 5 10.00 -17.50 26.58
N GLU A 6 10.24 -16.42 25.84
CA GLU A 6 9.50 -16.14 24.61
C GLU A 6 9.62 -17.37 23.70
N THR A 7 8.48 -17.84 23.23
CA THR A 7 8.40 -19.11 22.48
C THR A 7 8.84 -18.86 21.04
N ASP A 8 9.46 -19.84 20.36
CA ASP A 8 9.89 -19.68 18.95
C ASP A 8 8.74 -19.26 18.01
N GLU A 9 7.49 -19.58 18.37
CA GLU A 9 6.28 -19.15 17.66
C GLU A 9 6.02 -17.63 17.76
N GLU A 10 6.24 -17.01 18.93
CA GLU A 10 6.08 -15.55 19.13
C GLU A 10 7.14 -14.78 18.34
N LYS A 11 8.39 -15.28 18.31
CA LYS A 11 9.43 -14.77 17.41
C LYS A 11 9.07 -14.91 15.94
N SER A 12 8.39 -15.99 15.55
CA SER A 12 7.97 -16.20 14.16
C SER A 12 6.87 -15.24 13.72
N GLU A 13 6.04 -14.77 14.65
CA GLU A 13 4.98 -13.80 14.39
C GLU A 13 5.50 -12.39 14.17
N GLU A 14 6.49 -11.96 14.96
CA GLU A 14 7.19 -10.68 14.75
C GLU A 14 7.95 -10.62 13.40
N GLN A 15 8.24 -11.76 12.78
CA GLN A 15 8.94 -11.85 11.50
C GLN A 15 7.99 -11.90 10.29
N ARG A 16 6.67 -11.82 10.48
CA ARG A 16 5.71 -11.85 9.35
C ARG A 16 5.60 -10.47 8.71
N TYR A 17 6.08 -10.37 7.47
CA TYR A 17 5.91 -9.19 6.62
C TYR A 17 4.59 -9.25 5.84
N TYR A 18 3.82 -8.17 5.91
CA TYR A 18 2.58 -7.98 5.15
C TYR A 18 2.71 -6.73 4.28
N ARG A 19 2.21 -6.80 3.04
CA ARG A 19 2.23 -5.71 2.07
C ARG A 19 0.86 -5.59 1.40
N ALA A 20 0.40 -4.37 1.17
CA ALA A 20 -0.81 -4.08 0.41
C ALA A 20 -0.42 -3.24 -0.79
N GLU A 21 -0.70 -3.74 -1.99
CA GLU A 21 -0.33 -3.09 -3.25
C GLU A 21 -1.57 -2.70 -4.06
N ILE A 22 -1.45 -1.62 -4.84
CA ILE A 22 -2.49 -1.16 -5.78
C ILE A 22 -2.20 -1.68 -7.18
N HIS A 23 -3.22 -2.29 -7.80
CA HIS A 23 -3.20 -2.75 -9.18
C HIS A 23 -4.25 -2.00 -10.01
N LEU A 24 -3.78 -1.26 -11.02
CA LEU A 24 -4.62 -0.60 -12.03
C LEU A 24 -4.71 -1.45 -13.29
N LYS A 25 -5.56 -1.03 -14.25
CA LYS A 25 -5.68 -1.72 -15.55
C LYS A 25 -4.38 -1.73 -16.33
N GLU A 26 -3.53 -0.73 -16.12
CA GLU A 26 -2.23 -0.58 -16.74
C GLU A 26 -1.12 -1.38 -16.02
N GLY A 27 -1.40 -1.95 -14.84
CA GLY A 27 -0.44 -2.72 -14.03
C GLY A 27 -0.37 -2.28 -12.57
N GLY A 28 0.52 -2.93 -11.81
CA GLY A 28 0.85 -2.53 -10.44
C GLY A 28 1.62 -1.21 -10.40
N GLN A 29 1.44 -0.44 -9.33
CA GLN A 29 2.16 0.83 -9.12
C GLN A 29 3.37 0.69 -8.17
N ASP A 30 3.69 -0.53 -7.73
CA ASP A 30 4.86 -0.90 -6.92
C ASP A 30 5.03 -0.13 -5.58
N TYR A 31 3.99 0.53 -5.06
CA TYR A 31 4.00 1.15 -3.73
C TYR A 31 3.08 0.42 -2.75
N ASP A 32 3.53 0.37 -1.48
CA ASP A 32 2.81 -0.24 -0.37
C ASP A 32 1.90 0.78 0.32
N VAL A 33 0.63 0.41 0.52
CA VAL A 33 -0.39 1.23 1.20
C VAL A 33 -0.71 0.72 2.61
N MET A 34 0.04 -0.25 3.12
CA MET A 34 -0.11 -0.70 4.50
C MET A 34 0.01 0.47 5.49
N GLY A 35 -0.93 0.53 6.43
CA GLY A 35 -0.96 1.57 7.46
C GLY A 35 -1.53 2.91 7.01
N TRP A 36 -1.97 3.04 5.75
CA TRP A 36 -2.65 4.25 5.29
C TRP A 36 -4.03 4.36 5.93
N ALA A 37 -4.37 5.57 6.36
CA ALA A 37 -5.74 5.91 6.72
C ALA A 37 -6.64 5.91 5.48
N LYS A 38 -7.94 5.72 5.71
CA LYS A 38 -8.94 5.73 4.65
C LYS A 38 -8.88 7.01 3.81
N GLU A 39 -8.67 8.14 4.45
CA GLU A 39 -8.57 9.45 3.80
C GLU A 39 -7.35 9.53 2.87
N GLN A 40 -6.24 8.89 3.22
CA GLN A 40 -5.04 8.84 2.36
C GLN A 40 -5.30 8.02 1.09
N ILE A 41 -6.00 6.89 1.23
CA ILE A 41 -6.43 6.08 0.07
C ILE A 41 -7.37 6.87 -0.83
N ILE A 42 -8.32 7.62 -0.26
CA ILE A 42 -9.24 8.45 -1.04
C ILE A 42 -8.48 9.52 -1.83
N HIS A 43 -7.57 10.25 -1.18
CA HIS A 43 -6.76 11.27 -1.87
C HIS A 43 -5.90 10.66 -2.97
N ASP A 44 -5.27 9.51 -2.74
CA ASP A 44 -4.44 8.84 -3.74
C ASP A 44 -5.25 8.44 -4.99
N ILE A 45 -6.48 7.93 -4.81
CA ILE A 45 -7.38 7.63 -5.93
C ILE A 45 -7.75 8.90 -6.71
N LEU A 46 -8.02 10.01 -6.01
CA LEU A 46 -8.35 11.29 -6.66
C LEU A 46 -7.15 11.82 -7.47
N ASP A 47 -5.95 11.80 -6.88
CA ASP A 47 -4.72 12.24 -7.55
C ASP A 47 -4.42 11.41 -8.80
N GLN A 48 -4.64 10.09 -8.76
CA GLN A 48 -4.48 9.22 -9.93
C GLN A 48 -5.49 9.56 -11.02
N TYR A 49 -6.74 9.81 -10.65
CA TYR A 49 -7.77 10.21 -11.61
C TYR A 49 -7.41 11.53 -12.30
N GLU A 50 -6.98 12.54 -11.55
CA GLU A 50 -6.54 13.82 -12.10
C GLU A 50 -5.35 13.67 -13.05
N LYS A 51 -4.34 12.88 -12.65
CA LYS A 51 -3.19 12.57 -13.52
C LYS A 51 -3.61 11.87 -14.81
N HIS A 52 -4.56 10.95 -14.74
CA HIS A 52 -5.08 10.27 -15.92
C HIS A 52 -5.80 11.24 -16.87
N ILE A 53 -6.65 12.12 -16.33
CA ILE A 53 -7.31 13.16 -17.13
C ILE A 53 -6.29 14.11 -17.77
N HIS A 54 -5.27 14.54 -17.02
CA HIS A 54 -4.18 15.36 -17.55
C HIS A 54 -3.42 14.64 -18.68
N PHE A 55 -3.12 13.36 -18.51
CA PHE A 55 -2.53 12.53 -19.56
C PHE A 55 -3.39 12.48 -20.82
N LEU A 56 -4.71 12.31 -20.70
CA LEU A 56 -5.63 12.32 -21.85
C LEU A 56 -5.65 13.67 -22.57
N HIS A 57 -5.65 14.79 -21.84
CA HIS A 57 -5.60 16.14 -22.43
C HIS A 57 -4.30 16.38 -23.20
N LEU A 58 -3.15 15.92 -22.68
CA LEU A 58 -1.87 16.03 -23.38
C LEU A 58 -1.81 15.23 -24.69
N LEU A 59 -2.60 14.16 -24.80
CA LEU A 59 -2.70 13.35 -26.02
C LEU A 59 -3.64 13.95 -27.07
N GLY A 60 -4.27 15.10 -26.81
CA GLY A 60 -5.06 15.83 -27.81
C GLY A 60 -6.37 15.14 -28.19
N LYS A 61 -7.05 14.49 -27.24
CA LYS A 61 -8.49 14.21 -27.35
C LYS A 61 -9.32 15.37 -26.82
#